data_AF-A0A378BM07-F1
#
_entry.id   AF-A0A378BM07-F1
#
_cell.length_a   1.000
_cell.length_b   1.000
_cell.length_c   1.000
_cell.angle_alpha   90.00
_cell.angle_beta   90.00
_cell.angle_gamma   90.00
#
_symmetry.space_group_name_H-M   'P 1'
#
loop_
_entity.id
_entity.type
_entity.pdbx_description
1 polymer ?
#
loop_
_entity_poly.entity_id
_entity_poly.type
_entity_poly.pdbx_seq_one_letter_code
_entity_poly.pdbx_strand_id
1 'polypeptide(L)'
;MMRCRSPSPDGYPYLLANEASLRDLQQRCPASVSIEQFRPNLVVTGAAAWDEDSWKVIRIGEVVFDVAKPCSRCIFTTVSPERGQKHPAGEPLETLKRFRTALDNGDVDFGPEPDCPQQRGDPGGR
;
A
#
# COMPACT_ATOMS: atom_id res chain seq x y z
N MET A 1 14.43 20.53 -8.62
CA MET A 1 12.99 20.34 -8.89
C MET A 1 12.71 18.85 -8.97
N MET A 2 12.20 18.25 -7.89
CA MET A 2 11.82 16.84 -7.88
C MET A 2 10.49 16.74 -8.62
N ARG A 3 10.48 16.20 -9.84
CA ARG A 3 9.25 15.95 -10.59
C ARG A 3 8.76 14.56 -10.23
N CYS A 4 7.69 14.48 -9.44
CA CYS A 4 6.94 13.24 -9.24
C CYS A 4 6.44 12.78 -10.62
N ARG A 5 7.05 11.72 -11.17
CA ARG A 5 6.62 11.13 -12.44
C ARG A 5 5.65 10.00 -12.16
N SER A 6 4.52 10.07 -12.86
CA SER A 6 3.46 9.07 -12.97
C SER A 6 2.83 8.67 -11.64
N PRO A 7 1.73 9.31 -11.21
CA PRO A 7 0.96 8.79 -10.09
C PRO A 7 0.51 7.35 -10.39
N SER A 8 0.26 6.56 -9.33
CA SER A 8 -0.68 5.44 -9.41
C SER A 8 -1.95 5.94 -10.12
N PRO A 9 -2.74 5.11 -10.83
CA PRO A 9 -4.05 5.54 -11.33
C PRO A 9 -4.91 6.28 -10.29
N ASP A 10 -4.62 6.06 -8.99
CA ASP A 10 -5.25 6.67 -7.83
C ASP A 10 -4.76 8.09 -7.46
N GLY A 11 -3.77 8.65 -8.17
CA GLY A 11 -3.27 10.02 -7.95
C GLY A 11 -2.09 10.17 -6.99
N TYR A 12 -1.69 9.08 -6.30
CA TYR A 12 -0.63 9.10 -5.30
C TYR A 12 0.63 8.37 -5.79
N PRO A 13 1.83 8.94 -5.58
CA PRO A 13 3.07 8.35 -6.08
C PRO A 13 3.64 7.25 -5.17
N TYR A 14 3.18 7.16 -3.91
CA TYR A 14 3.69 6.21 -2.92
C TYR A 14 2.63 5.19 -2.50
N LEU A 15 3.09 3.95 -2.29
CA LEU A 15 2.33 2.89 -1.64
C LEU A 15 3.20 2.31 -0.53
N LEU A 16 2.71 2.42 0.69
CA LEU A 16 3.34 1.87 1.87
C LEU A 16 2.76 0.50 2.18
N ALA A 17 3.64 -0.45 2.50
CA ALA A 17 3.25 -1.77 2.98
C ALA A 17 4.05 -2.14 4.23
N ASN A 18 3.37 -2.79 5.17
CA ASN A 18 3.98 -3.30 6.39
C ASN A 18 4.24 -4.81 6.25
N GLU A 19 5.45 -5.25 6.55
CA GLU A 19 5.83 -6.66 6.48
C GLU A 19 5.03 -7.54 7.47
N ALA A 20 4.62 -6.98 8.61
CA ALA A 20 3.76 -7.69 9.55
C ALA A 20 2.36 -7.96 8.96
N SER A 21 1.79 -6.98 8.24
CA SER A 21 0.50 -7.10 7.55
C SER A 21 0.55 -8.10 6.40
N LEU A 22 1.65 -8.10 5.64
CA LEU A 22 1.87 -9.13 4.61
C LEU A 22 1.92 -10.52 5.24
N ARG A 23 2.62 -10.69 6.37
CA ARG A 23 2.71 -11.98 7.06
C ARG A 23 1.36 -12.44 7.60
N ASP A 24 0.57 -11.55 8.19
CA ASP A 24 -0.79 -11.88 8.63
C ASP A 24 -1.68 -12.29 7.44
N LEU A 25 -1.57 -11.60 6.29
CA LEU A 25 -2.24 -12.02 5.06
C LEU A 25 -1.77 -13.41 4.58
N GLN A 26 -0.47 -13.67 4.58
CA GLN A 26 0.10 -14.96 4.19
C GLN A 26 -0.38 -16.11 5.10
N GLN A 27 -0.61 -15.85 6.38
CA GLN A 27 -1.16 -16.85 7.31
C GLN A 27 -2.63 -17.19 7.03
N ARG A 28 -3.38 -16.24 6.48
CA ARG A 28 -4.81 -16.40 6.15
C ARG A 28 -5.04 -16.92 4.73
N CYS A 29 -4.10 -16.64 3.83
CA CYS A 29 -4.21 -16.96 2.41
C CYS A 29 -3.66 -18.35 2.12
N PRO A 30 -4.43 -19.25 1.48
CA PRO A 30 -3.95 -20.57 1.10
C PRO A 30 -2.95 -20.55 -0.06
N ALA A 31 -2.88 -19.45 -0.82
CA ALA A 31 -1.95 -19.27 -1.93
C ALA A 31 -0.66 -18.58 -1.47
N SER A 32 0.44 -18.83 -2.19
CA SER A 32 1.67 -18.06 -1.99
C SER A 32 1.43 -16.61 -2.37
N VAL A 33 1.59 -15.71 -1.40
CA VAL A 33 1.45 -14.26 -1.57
C VAL A 33 2.82 -13.61 -1.43
N SER A 34 3.19 -12.76 -2.38
CA SER A 34 4.42 -11.98 -2.34
C SER A 34 4.15 -10.49 -2.34
N ILE A 35 5.04 -9.72 -1.75
CA ILE A 35 4.86 -8.27 -1.62
C ILE A 35 4.81 -7.55 -2.98
N GLU A 36 5.49 -8.09 -3.98
CA GLU A 36 5.56 -7.56 -5.35
C GLU A 36 4.19 -7.57 -6.05
N GLN A 37 3.24 -8.41 -5.60
CA GLN A 37 1.86 -8.40 -6.10
C GLN A 37 1.15 -7.09 -5.77
N PHE A 38 1.54 -6.44 -4.67
CA PHE A 38 0.99 -5.15 -4.22
C PHE A 38 1.74 -3.96 -4.80
N ARG A 39 2.95 -4.18 -5.33
CA ARG A 39 3.83 -3.16 -5.94
C ARG A 39 4.09 -1.94 -5.02
N PRO A 40 4.38 -2.14 -3.71
CA PRO A 40 4.73 -1.02 -2.86
C PRO A 40 6.08 -0.44 -3.28
N ASN A 41 6.27 0.83 -2.96
CA ASN A 41 7.57 1.50 -3.08
C ASN A 41 8.16 1.86 -1.72
N LEU A 42 7.37 1.77 -0.64
CA LEU A 42 7.82 1.88 0.74
C LEU A 42 7.41 0.61 1.48
N VAL A 43 8.39 -0.12 2.03
CA VAL A 43 8.13 -1.29 2.89
C VAL A 43 8.68 -0.98 4.28
N VAL A 44 7.84 -1.15 5.30
CA VAL A 44 8.18 -0.89 6.70
C VAL A 44 8.19 -2.18 7.53
N THR A 45 9.00 -2.17 8.58
CA THR A 45 9.14 -3.26 9.54
C THR A 45 9.09 -2.71 10.97
N GLY A 46 8.86 -3.59 11.96
CA GLY A 46 8.84 -3.23 13.38
C GLY A 46 7.51 -2.69 13.92
N ALA A 47 6.51 -2.48 13.06
CA ALA A 47 5.14 -2.20 13.46
C ALA A 47 4.31 -3.49 13.63
N ALA A 48 3.23 -3.45 14.43
CA ALA A 48 2.29 -4.57 14.46
C ALA A 48 1.51 -4.63 13.14
N ALA A 49 0.94 -5.81 12.83
CA ALA A 49 0.16 -5.97 11.61
C ALA A 49 -1.03 -5.00 11.61
N TRP A 50 -1.21 -4.31 10.49
CA TRP A 50 -2.28 -3.36 10.18
C TRP A 50 -2.22 -2.02 10.94
N ASP A 51 -1.21 -1.77 11.77
CA ASP A 51 -1.03 -0.49 12.46
C ASP A 51 -0.95 0.69 11.48
N GLU A 52 -0.41 0.45 10.27
CA GLU A 52 -0.23 1.46 9.24
C GLU A 52 -1.53 2.13 8.78
N ASP A 53 -2.67 1.48 8.96
CA ASP A 53 -3.99 2.04 8.61
C ASP A 53 -4.34 3.28 9.44
N SER A 54 -3.79 3.36 10.66
CA SER A 54 -4.06 4.45 11.60
C SER A 54 -3.12 5.64 11.43
N TRP A 55 -2.00 5.45 10.72
CA TRP A 55 -0.95 6.45 10.62
C TRP A 55 -1.43 7.66 9.86
N LYS A 56 -1.09 8.84 10.37
CA LYS A 56 -1.39 10.13 9.74
C LYS A 56 -0.15 10.75 9.13
N VAL A 57 1.01 10.49 9.72
CA VAL A 57 2.30 11.03 9.30
C VAL A 57 3.34 9.93 9.44
N ILE A 58 4.16 9.75 8.42
CA ILE A 58 5.35 8.90 8.46
C ILE A 58 6.59 9.77 8.23
N ARG A 59 7.69 9.40 8.89
CA ARG A 59 8.98 10.08 8.73
C ARG A 59 10.06 9.08 8.40
N ILE A 60 10.74 9.28 7.28
CA ILE A 60 11.83 8.46 6.79
C ILE A 60 13.07 9.35 6.70
N GLY A 61 13.97 9.20 7.69
CA GLY A 61 15.09 10.14 7.87
C GLY A 61 14.58 11.56 8.15
N GLU A 62 14.89 12.49 7.25
CA GLU A 62 14.47 13.91 7.30
C GLU A 62 13.18 14.17 6.50
N VAL A 63 12.72 13.20 5.71
CA VAL A 63 11.57 13.33 4.82
C VAL A 63 10.30 12.96 5.59
N VAL A 64 9.29 13.83 5.51
CA VAL A 64 7.98 13.64 6.14
C VAL A 64 6.92 13.49 5.06
N PHE A 65 6.06 12.50 5.23
CA PHE A 65 4.92 12.24 4.36
C PHE A 65 3.65 12.26 5.19
N ASP A 66 2.62 12.91 4.66
CA ASP A 66 1.26 12.76 5.17
C ASP A 66 0.64 11.51 4.55
N VAL A 67 -0.04 10.70 5.36
CA VAL A 67 -0.73 9.50 4.90
C VAL A 67 -2.12 9.91 4.45
N ALA A 68 -2.38 9.84 3.14
CA ALA A 68 -3.56 10.46 2.56
C ALA A 68 -4.80 9.57 2.66
N LYS A 69 -4.70 8.31 2.24
CA LYS A 69 -5.84 7.38 2.21
C LYS A 69 -5.40 5.90 2.17
N PRO A 70 -6.31 4.95 2.49
CA PRO A 70 -6.12 3.54 2.16
C PRO A 70 -5.97 3.30 0.66
N CYS A 71 -5.30 2.21 0.28
CA CYS A 71 -5.08 1.85 -1.13
C CYS A 71 -6.00 0.69 -1.56
N SER A 72 -7.07 1.01 -2.28
CA SER A 72 -8.03 0.03 -2.82
C SER A 72 -7.35 -0.91 -3.81
N ARG A 73 -7.41 -2.22 -3.58
CA ARG A 73 -6.73 -3.24 -4.39
C ARG A 73 -7.65 -3.85 -5.43
N CYS A 74 -7.11 -3.97 -6.64
CA CYS A 74 -7.82 -4.52 -7.79
C CYS A 74 -7.32 -5.92 -8.14
N ILE A 75 -7.93 -6.50 -9.18
CA ILE A 75 -7.63 -7.85 -9.70
C ILE A 75 -6.15 -8.07 -10.06
N PHE A 76 -5.37 -7.01 -10.31
CA PHE A 76 -3.95 -7.15 -10.63
C PHE A 76 -3.11 -7.73 -9.48
N THR A 77 -3.56 -7.59 -8.24
CA THR A 77 -2.93 -8.27 -7.09
C THR A 77 -2.96 -9.79 -7.23
N THR A 78 -3.88 -10.34 -8.02
CA THR A 78 -3.99 -11.80 -8.24
C THR A 78 -3.02 -12.34 -9.29
N VAL A 79 -2.29 -11.48 -10.00
CA VAL A 79 -1.32 -11.88 -11.01
C VAL A 79 0.00 -12.26 -10.33
N SER A 80 0.43 -13.51 -10.50
CA SER A 80 1.75 -13.96 -10.04
C SER A 80 2.86 -13.18 -10.76
N PRO A 81 3.79 -12.52 -10.05
CA PRO A 81 4.90 -11.80 -10.67
C PRO A 81 5.84 -12.72 -11.46
N GLU A 82 6.01 -13.95 -11.00
CA GLU A 82 6.89 -14.94 -11.64
C GLU A 82 6.28 -15.54 -12.92
N ARG A 83 4.96 -15.80 -12.90
CA ARG A 83 4.27 -16.52 -13.99
C ARG A 83 3.50 -15.61 -14.94
N GLY A 84 3.23 -14.37 -14.54
CA GLY A 84 2.41 -13.42 -15.30
C GLY A 84 0.93 -13.85 -15.45
N GLN A 85 0.46 -14.79 -14.64
CA GLN A 85 -0.89 -15.36 -14.73
C GLN A 85 -1.70 -15.06 -13.47
N LYS A 86 -3.01 -14.84 -13.65
CA LYS A 86 -3.96 -14.67 -12.53
C LYS A 86 -4.09 -15.98 -11.76
N HIS A 87 -4.20 -15.88 -10.44
CA HIS A 87 -4.53 -17.03 -9.61
C HIS A 87 -5.96 -17.51 -9.92
N PRO A 88 -6.19 -18.81 -10.16
CA PRO A 88 -7.50 -19.32 -10.60
C PRO A 88 -8.62 -19.08 -9.57
N ALA A 89 -8.26 -19.04 -8.28
CA ALA A 89 -9.18 -18.73 -7.19
C ALA A 89 -9.28 -17.23 -6.85
N GLY A 90 -8.63 -16.34 -7.61
CA GLY A 90 -8.65 -14.89 -7.33
C GLY A 90 -7.86 -14.44 -6.10
N GLU A 91 -6.92 -15.26 -5.63
CA GLU A 91 -6.06 -14.92 -4.48
C GLU A 91 -4.94 -13.95 -4.87
N PRO A 92 -4.50 -13.05 -3.98
CA PRO A 92 -4.90 -12.90 -2.56
C PRO A 92 -6.15 -12.05 -2.34
N LEU A 93 -6.78 -11.54 -3.41
CA LEU A 93 -7.88 -10.59 -3.31
C LEU A 93 -9.12 -11.20 -2.64
N GLU A 94 -9.41 -12.48 -2.90
CA GLU A 94 -10.49 -13.20 -2.20
C GLU A 94 -10.25 -13.34 -0.71
N THR A 95 -9.01 -13.60 -0.28
CA THR A 95 -8.68 -13.60 1.15
C THR A 95 -8.83 -12.22 1.77
N LEU A 96 -8.35 -11.16 1.11
CA LEU A 96 -8.47 -9.78 1.60
C LEU A 96 -9.93 -9.36 1.77
N LYS A 97 -10.82 -9.67 0.82
CA LYS A 97 -12.27 -9.36 0.90
C LYS A 97 -12.94 -9.84 2.20
N ARG A 98 -12.42 -10.87 2.85
CA ARG A 98 -13.02 -11.43 4.07
C ARG A 98 -12.84 -10.53 5.29
N PHE A 99 -11.83 -9.66 5.30
CA PHE A 99 -11.47 -8.89 6.50
C PHE A 99 -10.92 -7.48 6.23
N ARG A 100 -10.76 -7.11 4.96
CA ARG A 100 -10.21 -5.81 4.51
C ARG A 100 -11.16 -5.03 3.62
N THR A 101 -12.44 -5.40 3.59
CA THR A 101 -13.46 -4.62 2.89
C THR A 101 -13.85 -3.40 3.72
N ALA A 102 -13.62 -2.22 3.17
CA ALA A 102 -13.99 -0.95 3.76
C ALA A 102 -15.53 -0.81 3.86
N LEU A 103 -16.00 -0.33 5.00
CA LEU A 103 -17.43 -0.29 5.32
C LEU A 103 -18.19 0.84 4.60
N ASP A 104 -17.47 1.87 4.17
CA ASP A 104 -18.00 3.09 3.58
C ASP A 104 -18.18 2.98 2.06
N ASN A 105 -17.24 2.36 1.35
CA ASN A 105 -17.26 2.25 -0.11
C ASN A 105 -17.22 0.80 -0.66
N GLY A 106 -16.93 -0.20 0.18
CA GLY A 106 -16.83 -1.61 -0.23
C GLY A 106 -15.49 -1.99 -0.91
N ASP A 107 -14.51 -1.09 -0.94
CA ASP A 107 -13.19 -1.35 -1.50
C ASP A 107 -12.41 -2.34 -0.62
N VAL A 108 -11.46 -3.04 -1.22
CA VAL A 108 -10.62 -4.03 -0.54
C VAL A 108 -9.22 -3.47 -0.36
N ASP A 109 -8.84 -3.12 0.87
CA ASP A 109 -7.66 -2.31 1.11
C ASP A 109 -6.43 -3.10 1.57
N PHE A 110 -5.26 -2.72 1.04
CA PHE A 110 -3.97 -3.19 1.55
C PHE A 110 -2.92 -2.09 1.40
N GLY A 111 -2.41 -1.64 2.56
CA GLY A 111 -1.43 -0.56 2.63
C GLY A 111 -2.06 0.83 2.38
N PRO A 112 -1.54 1.89 3.00
CA PRO A 112 -1.96 3.25 2.71
C PRO A 112 -1.11 3.91 1.62
N GLU A 113 -1.62 5.01 1.07
CA GLU A 113 -0.94 5.87 0.09
C GLU A 113 -0.45 7.16 0.76
N PRO A 114 0.87 7.29 1.02
CA PRO A 114 1.45 8.56 1.42
C PRO A 114 1.44 9.58 0.26
N ASP A 115 1.18 10.84 0.58
CA ASP A 115 1.29 11.94 -0.36
C ASP A 115 2.77 12.25 -0.69
N CYS A 116 2.99 13.06 -1.72
CA CYS A 116 4.29 13.61 -2.04
C CYS A 116 4.88 14.32 -0.80
N PRO A 117 6.12 14.01 -0.39
CA PRO A 117 6.66 14.53 0.85
C PRO A 117 6.75 16.06 0.80
N GLN A 118 6.30 16.69 1.88
CA GLN A 118 6.44 18.12 2.05
C GLN A 118 7.92 18.43 2.31
N GLN A 119 8.58 19.13 1.39
CA GLN A 119 9.90 19.68 1.67
C GLN A 119 9.71 20.78 2.73
N ARG A 120 10.16 20.55 3.98
CA ARG A 120 10.32 21.65 4.94
C ARG A 120 11.46 22.53 4.44
N GLY A 121 11.15 23.53 3.64
CA GLY A 121 12.13 24.47 3.11
C GLY A 121 11.66 25.28 1.91
N ASP A 122 10.69 26.17 2.11
CA ASP A 122 10.79 27.50 1.50
C ASP A 122 10.19 28.57 2.43
N PRO A 123 11.02 29.37 3.13
CA PRO A 123 10.56 30.56 3.84
C PRO A 123 10.35 31.77 2.90
N GLY A 124 10.41 31.64 1.57
CA GLY A 124 10.45 32.79 0.67
C GLY A 124 9.75 32.63 -0.67
N GLY A 125 8.43 32.88 -0.69
CA GLY A 125 7.69 33.15 -1.92
C GLY A 125 6.80 34.38 -1.75
N ARG A 126 7.30 35.53 -2.23
CA ARG A 126 6.49 36.73 -2.51
C ARG A 126 5.54 36.50 -3.68
#